data_AF-A0A1Y0MKV3-F1
#
_entry.id   AF-A0A1Y0MKV3-F1
#
_cell.length_a   1.000
_cell.length_b   1.000
_cell.length_c   1.000
_cell.angle_alpha   90.00
_cell.angle_beta   90.00
_cell.angle_gamma   90.00
#
_symmetry.space_group_name_H-M   'P 1'
#
loop_
_entity.id
_entity.type
_entity.pdbx_description
1 polymer ?
#
loop_
_entity_poly.entity_id
_entity_poly.type
_entity_poly.pdbx_seq_one_letter_code
_entity_poly.pdbx_strand_id
1 'polypeptide(L)'
;MANKKSYENSKYGRAKKKVDDIKGFYNHLIVYLIINTAIILLRVVVFSEGRIGVEIPHWTIFTTPLFWGIGLFFHGVWVFSDKLGFIRNWEERKIREFMQEEEEEEKNLRY
;
A
#
# COMPACT_ATOMS: atom_id res chain seq x y z
N MET A 1 22.93 16.03 13.20
CA MET A 1 21.55 15.74 12.71
C MET A 1 21.09 16.65 11.57
N ALA A 2 21.62 17.88 11.41
CA ALA A 2 21.26 18.79 10.30
C ALA A 2 21.56 18.23 8.88
N ASN A 3 22.58 17.36 8.74
CA ASN A 3 22.96 16.78 7.44
C ASN A 3 21.91 15.77 6.89
N LYS A 4 21.33 14.93 7.76
CA LYS A 4 20.32 13.93 7.36
C LYS A 4 19.03 14.58 6.83
N LYS A 5 18.57 15.65 7.47
CA LYS A 5 17.35 16.40 7.06
C LYS A 5 17.53 17.14 5.74
N SER A 6 18.76 17.59 5.43
CA SER A 6 19.10 18.16 4.12
C SER A 6 19.15 17.08 3.02
N TYR A 7 19.71 15.92 3.33
CA TYR A 7 19.75 14.78 2.42
C TYR A 7 18.36 14.22 2.08
N GLU A 8 17.48 14.05 3.06
CA GLU A 8 16.10 13.58 2.85
C GLU A 8 15.26 14.55 2.01
N ASN A 9 15.49 15.86 2.14
CA ASN A 9 14.83 16.88 1.32
C ASN A 9 15.42 17.03 -0.09
N SER A 10 16.63 16.54 -0.32
CA SER A 10 17.26 16.59 -1.64
C SER A 10 16.47 15.77 -2.67
N LYS A 11 16.48 16.19 -3.94
CA LYS A 11 15.84 15.44 -5.04
C LYS A 11 16.29 13.98 -5.08
N TYR A 12 17.56 13.73 -4.78
CA TYR A 12 18.15 12.40 -4.72
C TYR A 12 17.61 11.57 -3.54
N GLY A 13 17.52 12.15 -2.34
CA GLY A 13 16.99 11.46 -1.16
C GLY A 13 15.53 11.03 -1.33
N ARG A 14 14.69 11.90 -1.89
CA ARG A 14 13.29 11.56 -2.21
C ARG A 14 13.16 10.46 -3.27
N ALA A 15 13.98 10.53 -4.32
CA ALA A 15 14.00 9.51 -5.36
C ALA A 15 14.46 8.15 -4.80
N LYS A 16 15.49 8.13 -3.96
CA LYS A 16 15.98 6.92 -3.30
C LYS A 16 14.92 6.30 -2.39
N LYS A 17 14.27 7.11 -1.54
CA LYS A 17 13.20 6.64 -0.66
C LYS A 17 12.06 5.97 -1.44
N LYS A 18 11.62 6.59 -2.55
CA LYS A 18 10.65 5.97 -3.46
C LYS A 18 11.09 4.62 -3.99
N VAL A 19 12.34 4.48 -4.41
CA VAL A 19 12.86 3.20 -4.91
C VAL A 19 12.85 2.14 -3.82
N ASP A 20 13.22 2.51 -2.59
CA ASP A 20 13.22 1.60 -1.45
C ASP A 20 11.78 1.17 -1.07
N ASP A 21 10.82 2.11 -1.10
CA ASP A 21 9.39 1.83 -0.87
C ASP A 21 8.83 0.88 -1.95
N ILE A 22 9.16 1.12 -3.23
CA ILE A 22 8.79 0.24 -4.35
C ILE A 22 9.36 -1.17 -4.16
N LYS A 23 10.63 -1.28 -3.77
CA LYS A 23 11.26 -2.59 -3.49
C LYS A 23 10.58 -3.31 -2.33
N GLY A 24 10.24 -2.58 -1.27
CA GLY A 24 9.51 -3.12 -0.11
C GLY A 24 8.16 -3.70 -0.52
N PHE A 25 7.41 -2.98 -1.36
CA PHE A 25 6.14 -3.46 -1.92
C PHE A 25 6.31 -4.74 -2.74
N TYR A 26 7.29 -4.78 -3.67
CA TYR A 26 7.53 -5.98 -4.48
C TYR A 26 7.90 -7.20 -3.64
N ASN A 27 8.72 -7.02 -2.59
CA ASN A 27 9.05 -8.12 -1.70
C ASN A 27 7.80 -8.67 -1.00
N HIS A 28 6.94 -7.79 -0.49
CA HIS A 28 5.68 -8.19 0.14
C HIS A 28 4.74 -8.89 -0.85
N LEU A 29 4.61 -8.37 -2.08
CA LEU A 29 3.82 -8.97 -3.16
C LEU A 29 4.32 -10.36 -3.53
N ILE A 30 5.64 -10.54 -3.68
CA ILE A 30 6.24 -11.84 -4.02
C ILE A 30 5.97 -12.86 -2.92
N VAL A 31 6.20 -12.50 -1.64
CA VAL A 31 5.91 -13.37 -0.50
C VAL A 31 4.43 -13.75 -0.47
N TYR A 32 3.53 -12.78 -0.69
CA TYR A 32 2.09 -13.04 -0.78
C TYR A 32 1.77 -14.04 -1.89
N LEU A 33 2.29 -13.85 -3.10
CA LEU A 33 2.04 -14.77 -4.22
C LEU A 33 2.59 -16.17 -3.96
N ILE A 34 3.80 -16.29 -3.42
CA ILE A 34 4.42 -17.59 -3.12
C ILE A 34 3.60 -18.35 -2.08
N ILE A 35 3.25 -17.71 -0.96
CA ILE A 35 2.49 -18.36 0.12
C ILE A 35 1.11 -18.79 -0.39
N ASN A 36 0.40 -17.90 -1.08
CA ASN A 36 -0.93 -18.21 -1.64
C ASN A 36 -0.87 -19.36 -2.65
N THR A 37 0.12 -19.33 -3.55
CA THR A 37 0.31 -20.39 -4.54
C THR A 37 0.65 -21.71 -3.87
N ALA A 38 1.54 -21.70 -2.87
CA ALA A 38 1.89 -22.91 -2.11
C ALA A 38 0.67 -23.50 -1.39
N ILE A 39 -0.18 -22.67 -0.77
CA ILE A 39 -1.43 -23.12 -0.12
C ILE A 39 -2.38 -23.78 -1.13
N ILE A 40 -2.56 -23.16 -2.31
CA ILE A 40 -3.42 -23.71 -3.37
C ILE A 40 -2.86 -25.03 -3.90
N LEU A 41 -1.55 -25.10 -4.17
CA LEU A 41 -0.89 -26.31 -4.66
C LEU A 41 -0.95 -27.45 -3.64
N LEU A 42 -0.65 -27.17 -2.37
CA LEU A 42 -0.78 -28.15 -1.30
C LEU A 42 -2.21 -28.68 -1.22
N ARG A 43 -3.23 -27.83 -1.36
CA ARG A 43 -4.62 -28.27 -1.38
C ARG A 43 -4.91 -29.19 -2.56
N VAL A 44 -4.51 -28.82 -3.78
CA VAL A 44 -4.75 -29.62 -4.99
C VAL A 44 -4.08 -31.00 -4.88
N VAL A 45 -2.83 -31.04 -4.42
CA VAL A 45 -2.08 -32.30 -4.25
C VAL A 45 -2.68 -33.16 -3.13
N VAL A 46 -3.01 -32.57 -1.97
CA VAL A 46 -3.50 -33.31 -0.80
C VAL A 46 -4.95 -33.79 -0.98
N PHE A 47 -5.84 -32.98 -1.57
CA PHE A 47 -7.22 -33.41 -1.86
C PHE A 47 -7.27 -34.45 -2.98
N SER A 48 -6.34 -34.40 -3.94
CA SER A 48 -6.23 -35.43 -4.98
C SER A 48 -5.84 -36.80 -4.43
N GLU A 49 -5.13 -36.86 -3.29
CA GLU A 49 -4.60 -38.11 -2.76
C GLU A 49 -5.36 -38.63 -1.53
N GLY A 50 -6.30 -37.87 -0.97
CA GLY A 50 -7.12 -38.30 0.18
C GLY A 50 -6.34 -38.59 1.47
N ARG A 51 -5.09 -38.11 1.57
CA ARG A 51 -4.10 -38.56 2.57
C ARG A 51 -4.21 -37.88 3.94
N ILE A 52 -4.91 -36.76 4.07
CA ILE A 52 -4.87 -35.95 5.30
C ILE A 52 -6.26 -35.40 5.64
N GLY A 53 -6.88 -35.95 6.69
CA GLY A 53 -8.16 -35.49 7.27
C GLY A 53 -8.03 -34.21 8.10
N VAL A 54 -7.37 -33.18 7.56
CA VAL A 54 -7.33 -31.86 8.19
C VAL A 54 -8.45 -31.04 7.58
N GLU A 55 -9.56 -30.93 8.31
CA GLU A 55 -10.66 -30.02 8.01
C GLU A 55 -10.20 -28.58 8.28
N ILE A 56 -9.39 -28.00 7.40
CA ILE A 56 -9.22 -26.55 7.39
C ILE A 56 -10.53 -25.98 6.82
N PRO A 57 -11.31 -25.23 7.61
CA PRO A 57 -12.57 -24.73 7.12
C PRO A 57 -12.30 -23.80 5.93
N HIS A 58 -13.10 -23.95 4.86
CA HIS A 58 -12.83 -23.31 3.56
C HIS A 58 -12.71 -21.80 3.64
N TRP A 59 -13.42 -21.16 4.57
CA TRP A 59 -13.40 -19.71 4.78
C TRP A 59 -11.99 -19.16 5.04
N THR A 60 -11.14 -19.81 5.86
CA THR A 60 -9.84 -19.29 6.30
C THR A 60 -8.86 -19.08 5.14
N ILE A 61 -9.02 -19.89 4.08
CA ILE A 61 -8.26 -19.82 2.83
C ILE A 61 -8.63 -18.57 2.03
N PHE A 62 -9.84 -18.05 2.18
CA PHE A 62 -10.26 -16.80 1.55
C PHE A 62 -10.05 -15.61 2.47
N THR A 63 -10.28 -15.73 3.78
CA THR A 63 -10.14 -14.60 4.71
C THR A 63 -8.70 -14.12 4.83
N THR A 64 -7.73 -15.03 4.93
CA THR A 64 -6.31 -14.66 5.13
C THR A 64 -5.75 -13.89 3.93
N PRO A 65 -5.92 -14.38 2.68
CA PRO A 65 -5.47 -13.65 1.50
C PRO A 65 -6.28 -12.39 1.23
N LEU A 66 -7.55 -12.33 1.63
CA LEU A 66 -8.37 -11.11 1.52
C LEU A 66 -7.85 -10.01 2.45
N PHE A 67 -7.61 -10.31 3.73
CA PHE A 67 -7.07 -9.30 4.66
C PHE A 67 -5.67 -8.83 4.24
N TRP A 68 -4.78 -9.76 3.88
CA TRP A 68 -3.46 -9.41 3.38
C TRP A 68 -3.54 -8.68 2.03
N GLY A 69 -4.48 -9.05 1.17
CA GLY A 69 -4.73 -8.40 -0.12
C GLY A 69 -5.20 -6.96 0.04
N ILE A 70 -6.03 -6.66 1.05
CA ILE A 70 -6.42 -5.28 1.39
C ILE A 70 -5.19 -4.48 1.83
N GLY A 71 -4.36 -5.01 2.73
CA GLY A 71 -3.13 -4.35 3.17
C GLY A 71 -2.16 -4.08 2.01
N LEU A 72 -1.98 -5.08 1.14
CA LEU A 72 -1.18 -4.97 -0.08
C LEU A 72 -1.73 -3.92 -1.04
N PHE A 73 -3.05 -3.88 -1.23
CA PHE A 73 -3.72 -2.88 -2.07
C PHE A 73 -3.44 -1.46 -1.57
N PHE A 74 -3.67 -1.19 -0.29
CA PHE A 74 -3.40 0.14 0.29
C PHE A 74 -1.91 0.50 0.25
N HIS A 75 -1.01 -0.46 0.51
CA HIS A 75 0.43 -0.24 0.37
C HIS A 75 0.82 0.11 -1.06
N GLY A 76 0.25 -0.60 -2.05
CA GLY A 76 0.46 -0.30 -3.47
C GLY A 76 -0.05 1.10 -3.83
N VAL A 77 -1.26 1.45 -3.40
CA VAL A 77 -1.81 2.79 -3.59
C VAL A 77 -0.90 3.88 -3.00
N TRP A 78 -0.34 3.64 -1.81
CA TRP A 78 0.57 4.60 -1.16
C TRP A 78 1.89 4.75 -1.94
N VAL A 79 2.53 3.63 -2.30
CA VAL A 79 3.80 3.61 -3.06
C VAL A 79 3.67 4.19 -4.46
N PHE A 80 2.54 3.94 -5.13
CA PHE A 80 2.28 4.39 -6.50
C PHE A 80 1.39 5.63 -6.58
N SER A 81 1.08 6.27 -5.46
CA SER A 81 0.23 7.47 -5.38
C SER A 81 0.66 8.54 -6.39
N ASP A 82 1.96 8.79 -6.50
CA ASP A 82 2.55 9.74 -7.45
C ASP A 82 2.43 9.35 -8.93
N LYS A 83 2.25 8.06 -9.25
CA LYS A 83 2.01 7.59 -10.62
C LYS A 83 0.52 7.55 -10.97
N LEU A 84 -0.35 7.49 -9.96
CA LEU A 84 -1.79 7.50 -10.12
C LEU A 84 -2.26 8.95 -10.27
N GLY A 85 -2.31 9.44 -11.51
CA GLY A 85 -2.65 10.84 -11.81
C GLY A 85 -3.98 11.33 -11.20
N PHE A 86 -4.94 10.43 -10.96
CA PHE A 86 -6.18 10.77 -10.27
C PHE A 86 -5.98 11.13 -8.79
N ILE A 87 -5.05 10.46 -8.09
CA ILE A 87 -4.75 10.74 -6.68
C ILE A 87 -4.05 12.09 -6.56
N ARG A 88 -3.06 12.34 -7.43
CA ARG A 88 -2.34 13.61 -7.45
C ARG A 88 -3.27 14.79 -7.75
N ASN A 89 -4.16 14.66 -8.73
CA ASN A 89 -5.15 15.69 -9.02
C ASN A 89 -6.13 15.92 -7.86
N TRP A 90 -6.54 14.85 -7.18
CA TRP A 90 -7.40 14.95 -6.00
C TRP A 90 -6.69 15.67 -4.84
N GLU A 91 -5.43 15.33 -4.58
CA GLU A 91 -4.59 15.96 -3.54
C GLU A 91 -4.38 17.44 -3.81
N GLU A 92 -4.00 17.80 -5.04
CA GLU A 92 -3.85 19.21 -5.44
C GLU A 92 -5.15 20.01 -5.31
N ARG A 93 -6.30 19.40 -5.63
CA ARG A 93 -7.60 20.04 -5.45
C ARG A 93 -7.89 20.27 -3.97
N LYS A 94 -7.66 19.27 -3.12
CA LYS A 94 -7.93 19.40 -1.69
C LYS A 94 -7.03 20.43 -1.01
N ILE A 95 -5.76 20.50 -1.39
CA ILE A 95 -4.84 21.55 -0.90
C ILE A 95 -5.37 22.93 -1.28
N ARG A 96 -5.86 23.13 -2.51
CA ARG A 96 -6.46 24.41 -2.92
C ARG A 96 -7.72 24.75 -2.14
N GLU A 97 -8.58 23.78 -1.86
CA GLU A 97 -9.78 23.97 -1.04
C GLU A 97 -9.41 24.42 0.37
N PHE A 98 -8.45 23.74 1.04
CA PHE A 98 -8.02 24.14 2.39
C PHE A 98 -7.39 25.54 2.44
N MET A 99 -6.59 25.92 1.45
CA MET A 99 -6.00 27.27 1.40
C MET A 99 -7.09 28.35 1.22
N GLN A 100 -8.13 28.07 0.44
CA GLN A 100 -9.26 28.98 0.26
C GLN A 100 -10.09 29.11 1.54
N GLU A 101 -10.35 27.99 2.23
CA GLU A 101 -11.02 27.97 3.53
C GLU A 101 -10.24 28.79 4.57
N GLU A 102 -8.91 28.62 4.66
CA GLU A 102 -8.05 29.42 5.56
C GLU A 102 -8.08 30.92 5.22
N GLU A 103 -8.03 31.29 3.94
CA GLU A 103 -8.12 32.70 3.51
C GLU A 103 -9.48 33.34 3.82
N GLU A 104 -10.57 32.57 3.71
CA GLU A 104 -11.93 33.01 4.07
C GLU A 104 -12.09 33.15 5.59
N GLU A 105 -11.58 32.20 6.37
CA GLU A 105 -11.55 32.29 7.83
C GLU A 105 -10.74 33.50 8.31
N GLU A 106 -9.54 33.74 7.74
CA GLU A 106 -8.72 34.89 8.12
C GLU A 106 -9.41 36.23 7.79
N LYS A 107 -10.14 36.30 6.67
CA LYS A 107 -10.95 37.48 6.33
C LYS A 107 -12.09 37.67 7.32
N ASN A 108 -12.83 36.63 7.68
CA ASN A 108 -13.94 36.71 8.63
C ASN A 108 -13.49 37.10 10.05
N LEU A 109 -12.26 36.77 10.45
CA LEU A 109 -11.68 37.17 11.74
C LEU A 109 -11.19 38.63 11.77
N ARG A 110 -11.04 39.29 10.61
CA ARG A 110 -10.57 40.68 10.49
C ARG A 110 -11.70 41.72 10.36
N TYR A 111 -12.97 41.28 10.31
CA TYR A 111 -14.16 42.12 10.35
C TYR A 111 -14.90 41.94 11.68
#